data_AF-A0A7R9KEB6-F1
#
_entry.id   AF-A0A7R9KEB6-F1
#
_cell.length_a   1.000
_cell.length_b   1.000
_cell.length_c   1.000
_cell.angle_alpha   90.00
_cell.angle_beta   90.00
_cell.angle_gamma   90.00
#
_symmetry.space_group_name_H-M   'P 1'
#
loop_
_entity.id
_entity.type
_entity.pdbx_description
1 polymer ?
#
loop_
_entity_poly.entity_id
_entity_poly.type
_entity_poly.pdbx_seq_one_letter_code
_entity_poly.pdbx_strand_id
1 'polypeptide(L)'
;MIFFILSLCESLRTLFTKDTEKTTRTPPSWNFNKIHKNRKYNISSSAPVFTFWLLLSIGNAFNFVSIIRNIITSKTNFSINLFEITATMLSYPIIVVQLILSCLSNSTFKLTNKKCPKKYMSFLSQITFNWFNELISKGYRNPLTFNDMWHLDSHNTTDYIYKKFNNIWSQLIDRKMESQNNDQNIYYIKILIPILKCFWMELLTVSAVKLIAICLEFMSPIALDRLISFMSPSNAEPQWRGLFYASLMFIPLLFVSLFNSQYEYRINLVAMRIRATLISTIYQKEECLSGITESLRALYNRIWYN
;
A
#
# COMPACT_ATOMS: atom_id res chain seq x y z
N MET A 1 5.66 10.12 13.21
CA MET A 1 4.55 10.88 12.59
C MET A 1 4.08 10.27 11.26
N ILE A 2 4.92 10.13 10.23
CA ILE A 2 4.55 9.43 8.97
C ILE A 2 4.32 7.91 9.16
N PHE A 3 5.08 7.26 10.06
CA PHE A 3 4.81 5.88 10.51
C PHE A 3 3.47 5.71 11.24
N PHE A 4 2.94 6.77 11.83
CA PHE A 4 1.66 6.78 12.54
C PHE A 4 0.50 6.91 11.55
N ILE A 5 0.71 7.60 10.41
CA ILE A 5 -0.32 7.90 9.41
C ILE A 5 -0.46 6.79 8.36
N LEU A 6 0.64 6.17 7.92
CA LEU A 6 0.59 4.99 7.06
C LEU A 6 0.16 3.72 7.82
N SER A 7 0.48 3.62 9.11
CA SER A 7 -0.10 2.60 10.00
C SER A 7 -1.59 2.84 10.27
N LEU A 8 -2.07 4.10 10.38
CA LEU A 8 -3.50 4.42 10.44
C LEU A 8 -4.22 4.09 9.11
N CYS A 9 -3.61 4.37 7.96
CA CYS A 9 -4.23 4.19 6.64
C CYS A 9 -4.29 2.72 6.18
N GLU A 10 -3.25 1.93 6.45
CA GLU A 10 -3.22 0.50 6.14
C GLU A 10 -4.06 -0.31 7.15
N SER A 11 -4.12 0.10 8.43
CA SER A 11 -4.98 -0.52 9.46
C SER A 11 -6.47 -0.20 9.24
N LEU A 12 -6.82 1.04 8.83
CA LEU A 12 -8.19 1.41 8.40
C LEU A 12 -8.60 0.71 7.09
N ARG A 13 -7.68 0.50 6.13
CA ARG A 13 -7.97 -0.29 4.93
C ARG A 13 -8.21 -1.78 5.25
N THR A 14 -7.52 -2.34 6.24
CA THR A 14 -7.75 -3.72 6.69
C THR A 14 -8.98 -3.90 7.60
N LEU A 15 -9.46 -2.83 8.27
CA LEU A 15 -10.71 -2.81 9.07
C LEU A 15 -11.97 -2.57 8.22
N PHE A 16 -11.86 -1.83 7.11
CA PHE A 16 -13.02 -1.49 6.24
C PHE A 16 -13.21 -2.40 5.01
N THR A 17 -12.26 -3.26 4.66
CA THR A 17 -12.44 -4.21 3.53
C THR A 17 -12.62 -5.67 3.96
N LYS A 18 -12.60 -5.96 5.27
CA LYS A 18 -12.68 -7.35 5.75
C LYS A 18 -14.08 -7.81 6.18
N ASP A 19 -15.07 -6.94 6.36
CA ASP A 19 -16.41 -7.38 6.84
C ASP A 19 -17.65 -6.69 6.21
N THR A 20 -17.54 -5.87 5.16
CA THR A 20 -18.71 -5.35 4.43
C THR A 20 -18.46 -5.53 2.94
N GLU A 21 -18.95 -6.55 2.24
CA GLU A 21 -20.35 -6.89 2.10
C GLU A 21 -20.42 -8.23 1.32
N LYS A 22 -21.26 -9.16 1.79
CA LYS A 22 -21.60 -10.47 1.18
C LYS A 22 -20.68 -11.67 1.45
N THR A 23 -20.60 -12.08 2.72
CA THR A 23 -21.05 -13.44 3.04
C THR A 23 -22.40 -13.32 3.73
N THR A 24 -23.40 -13.88 3.08
CA THR A 24 -24.80 -13.98 3.53
C THR A 24 -24.93 -14.37 5.00
N ARG A 25 -25.89 -13.72 5.66
CA ARG A 25 -26.53 -14.06 6.94
C ARG A 25 -26.21 -15.48 7.43
N THR A 26 -25.16 -15.62 8.23
CA THR A 26 -24.97 -16.76 9.13
C THR A 26 -24.46 -16.19 10.46
N PRO A 27 -25.00 -16.64 11.61
CA PRO A 27 -24.64 -16.08 12.91
C PRO A 27 -23.16 -16.33 13.23
N PRO A 28 -22.55 -15.56 14.16
CA PRO A 28 -21.15 -15.69 14.50
C PRO A 28 -20.90 -17.01 15.24
N SER A 29 -20.76 -18.09 14.49
CA SER A 29 -20.19 -19.33 15.01
C SER A 29 -18.68 -19.13 15.14
N TRP A 30 -18.17 -19.22 16.37
CA TRP A 30 -16.74 -19.26 16.68
C TRP A 30 -16.14 -20.55 16.10
N ASN A 31 -15.93 -20.55 14.79
CA ASN A 31 -15.49 -21.71 14.06
C ASN A 31 -13.96 -21.80 14.20
N PHE A 32 -13.49 -22.61 15.16
CA PHE A 32 -12.07 -22.88 15.41
C PHE A 32 -11.28 -23.23 14.14
N ASN A 33 -11.94 -23.79 13.11
CA ASN A 33 -11.33 -24.04 11.81
C ASN A 33 -10.80 -22.79 11.09
N LYS A 34 -11.39 -21.59 11.32
CA LYS A 34 -10.91 -20.33 10.73
C LYS A 34 -9.58 -19.89 11.37
N ILE A 35 -9.43 -20.12 12.67
CA ILE A 35 -8.21 -19.86 13.44
C ILE A 35 -7.14 -20.90 13.10
N HIS A 36 -7.51 -22.18 12.97
CA HIS A 36 -6.62 -23.24 12.50
C HIS A 36 -6.15 -23.03 11.06
N LYS A 37 -7.01 -22.52 10.15
CA LYS A 37 -6.59 -22.11 8.81
C LYS A 37 -5.50 -21.06 8.88
N ASN A 38 -5.67 -20.00 9.68
CA ASN A 38 -4.63 -18.97 9.85
C ASN A 38 -3.32 -19.53 10.42
N ARG A 39 -3.37 -20.47 11.38
CA ARG A 39 -2.18 -21.16 11.91
C ARG A 39 -1.50 -22.10 10.89
N LYS A 40 -2.27 -22.70 9.97
CA LYS A 40 -1.76 -23.60 8.93
C LYS A 40 -1.08 -22.85 7.77
N TYR A 41 -1.28 -21.54 7.64
CA TYR A 41 -0.75 -20.72 6.54
C TYR A 41 0.49 -19.89 6.88
N ASN A 42 1.12 -20.10 8.04
CA ASN A 42 2.41 -19.50 8.44
C ASN A 42 2.56 -18.05 7.93
N ILE A 43 1.58 -17.22 8.28
CA ILE A 43 1.39 -15.88 7.71
C ILE A 43 2.61 -15.05 8.09
N SER A 44 3.28 -14.54 7.06
CA SER A 44 4.37 -13.56 7.19
C SER A 44 4.03 -12.44 8.18
N SER A 45 5.05 -11.93 8.87
CA SER A 45 4.93 -10.81 9.81
C SER A 45 3.98 -9.72 9.30
N SER A 46 2.95 -9.41 10.07
CA SER A 46 1.95 -8.42 9.67
C SER A 46 2.55 -7.00 9.68
N ALA A 47 2.12 -6.16 8.72
CA ALA A 47 2.56 -4.77 8.62
C ALA A 47 2.50 -4.00 9.96
N PRO A 48 1.45 -4.13 10.80
CA PRO A 48 1.38 -3.45 12.09
C PRO A 48 2.47 -3.86 13.08
N VAL A 49 2.91 -5.13 13.06
CA VAL A 49 3.95 -5.63 13.96
C VAL A 49 5.30 -5.04 13.54
N PHE A 50 5.59 -5.01 12.25
CA PHE A 50 6.80 -4.37 11.73
C PHE A 50 6.83 -2.87 12.05
N THR A 51 5.73 -2.14 11.80
CA THR A 51 5.67 -0.70 12.08
C THR A 51 5.80 -0.39 13.58
N PHE A 52 5.22 -1.24 14.43
CA PHE A 52 5.35 -1.14 15.89
C PHE A 52 6.82 -1.26 16.33
N TRP A 53 7.50 -2.35 15.96
CA TRP A 53 8.90 -2.56 16.35
C TRP A 53 9.83 -1.50 15.78
N LEU A 54 9.56 -1.03 14.56
CA LEU A 54 10.31 0.07 13.94
C LEU A 54 10.14 1.37 14.71
N LEU A 55 8.91 1.77 15.03
CA LEU A 55 8.66 3.01 15.77
C LEU A 55 9.30 2.96 17.16
N LEU A 56 9.21 1.81 17.83
CA LEU A 56 9.79 1.58 19.15
C LEU A 56 11.32 1.60 19.11
N SER A 57 11.92 1.04 18.06
CA SER A 57 13.36 1.11 17.83
C SER A 57 13.84 2.55 17.60
N ILE A 58 13.14 3.35 16.79
CA ILE A 58 13.50 4.76 16.55
C ILE A 58 13.32 5.59 17.83
N GLY A 59 12.23 5.41 18.56
CA GLY A 59 11.97 6.15 19.80
C GLY A 59 13.01 5.88 20.89
N ASN A 60 13.36 4.61 21.10
CA ASN A 60 14.34 4.23 22.13
C ASN A 60 15.80 4.47 21.71
N ALA A 61 16.09 4.65 20.43
CA ALA A 61 17.44 4.96 19.95
C ALA A 61 17.97 6.27 20.57
N PHE A 62 17.12 7.31 20.68
CA PHE A 62 17.52 8.58 21.29
C PHE A 62 17.86 8.42 22.78
N ASN A 63 17.03 7.70 23.52
CA ASN A 63 17.26 7.42 24.95
C ASN A 63 18.55 6.62 25.13
N PHE A 64 18.78 5.59 24.31
CA PHE A 64 19.98 4.77 24.36
C PHE A 64 21.26 5.59 24.08
N VAL A 65 21.27 6.39 23.01
CA VAL A 65 22.41 7.27 22.68
C VAL A 65 22.66 8.32 23.77
N SER A 66 21.59 8.89 24.33
CA SER A 66 21.69 9.87 25.43
C SER A 66 22.34 9.26 26.67
N ILE A 67 21.87 8.07 27.10
CA ILE A 67 22.41 7.35 28.26
C ILE A 67 23.87 6.96 28.03
N ILE A 68 24.23 6.43 26.86
CA ILE A 68 25.63 6.11 26.52
C ILE A 68 26.51 7.35 26.63
N ARG A 69 26.06 8.49 26.07
CA ARG A 69 26.82 9.74 26.13
C ARG A 69 27.05 10.20 27.56
N ASN A 70 26.03 10.09 28.41
CA ASN A 70 26.13 10.45 29.83
C ASN A 70 27.13 9.56 30.60
N ILE A 71 27.14 8.25 30.32
CA ILE A 71 28.10 7.31 30.92
C ILE A 71 29.53 7.65 30.50
N ILE A 72 29.76 7.88 29.20
CA ILE A 72 31.10 8.18 28.65
C ILE A 72 31.64 9.52 29.17
N THR A 73 30.77 10.53 29.34
CA THR A 73 31.19 11.88 29.77
C THR A 73 31.30 12.04 31.28
N SER A 74 31.23 10.94 32.05
CA SER A 74 31.44 10.85 33.50
C SER A 74 30.79 11.99 34.30
N LYS A 75 29.56 12.41 33.93
CA LYS A 75 28.73 13.31 34.73
C LYS A 75 27.89 12.47 35.69
N THR A 76 28.46 12.13 36.85
CA THR A 76 27.85 11.34 37.92
C THR A 76 26.80 12.09 38.75
N ASN A 77 26.23 13.19 38.25
CA ASN A 77 25.42 14.12 39.04
C ASN A 77 23.93 14.08 38.72
N PHE A 78 23.42 12.93 38.27
CA PHE A 78 21.98 12.73 38.16
C PHE A 78 21.63 11.40 38.80
N SER A 79 20.68 11.42 39.72
CA SER A 79 20.08 10.28 40.41
C SER A 79 19.29 9.41 39.43
N ILE A 80 19.96 8.85 38.42
CA ILE A 80 19.37 7.91 37.48
C ILE A 80 19.54 6.55 38.14
N ASN A 81 18.42 5.88 38.39
CA ASN A 81 18.42 4.59 39.03
C ASN A 81 19.28 3.61 38.22
N LEU A 82 20.19 2.88 38.89
CA LEU A 82 21.01 1.83 38.26
C LEU A 82 20.14 0.81 37.50
N PHE A 83 18.92 0.60 37.99
CA PHE A 83 17.89 -0.21 37.36
C PHE A 83 17.45 0.30 35.98
N GLU A 84 17.31 1.61 35.78
CA GLU A 84 16.86 2.20 34.52
C GLU A 84 17.94 2.08 33.44
N ILE A 85 19.21 2.27 33.81
CA ILE A 85 20.35 2.10 32.91
C ILE A 85 20.48 0.63 32.50
N THR A 86 20.42 -0.30 33.47
CA THR A 86 20.53 -1.73 33.18
C THR A 86 19.37 -2.24 32.32
N ALA A 87 18.14 -1.82 32.62
CA ALA A 87 16.96 -2.18 31.84
C ALA A 87 17.00 -1.63 30.40
N THR A 88 17.46 -0.40 30.18
CA THR A 88 17.59 0.18 28.83
C THR A 88 18.68 -0.48 28.00
N MET A 89 19.82 -0.81 28.61
CA MET A 89 20.93 -1.51 27.95
C MET A 89 20.54 -2.94 27.52
N LEU A 90 19.67 -3.61 28.29
CA LEU A 90 19.20 -4.96 27.96
C LEU A 90 18.02 -4.94 26.98
N SER A 91 17.07 -4.04 27.15
CA SER A 91 15.83 -4.01 26.35
C SER A 91 16.04 -3.51 24.92
N TYR A 92 16.89 -2.50 24.71
CA TYR A 92 17.13 -1.95 23.37
C TYR A 92 17.66 -2.98 22.35
N PRO A 93 18.70 -3.80 22.65
CA PRO A 93 19.14 -4.83 21.70
C PRO A 93 18.07 -5.89 21.45
N ILE A 94 17.24 -6.24 22.44
CA ILE A 94 16.11 -7.17 22.26
C ILE A 94 15.10 -6.59 21.25
N ILE A 95 14.77 -5.31 21.36
CA ILE A 95 13.89 -4.60 20.42
C ILE A 95 14.49 -4.62 19.01
N VAL A 96 15.79 -4.36 18.88
CA VAL A 96 16.49 -4.38 17.58
C VAL A 96 16.51 -5.79 16.98
N VAL A 97 16.76 -6.82 17.78
CA VAL A 97 16.70 -8.23 17.34
C VAL A 97 15.30 -8.57 16.84
N GLN A 98 14.26 -8.15 17.55
CA GLN A 98 12.87 -8.37 17.15
C GLN A 98 12.52 -7.64 15.85
N LEU A 99 13.07 -6.44 15.63
CA LEU A 99 12.96 -5.73 14.37
C LEU A 99 13.63 -6.50 13.22
N ILE A 100 14.86 -6.98 13.43
CA ILE A 100 15.60 -7.78 12.42
C ILE A 100 14.83 -9.06 12.08
N LEU A 101 14.32 -9.77 13.08
CA LEU A 101 13.48 -10.96 12.88
C LEU A 101 12.22 -10.64 12.08
N SER A 102 11.59 -9.49 12.33
CA SER A 102 10.42 -9.06 11.55
C SER A 102 10.75 -8.75 10.09
N CYS A 103 11.97 -8.26 9.79
CA CYS A 103 12.43 -8.06 8.41
C CYS A 103 12.61 -9.40 7.66
N LEU A 104 13.14 -10.40 8.36
CA LEU A 104 13.52 -11.71 7.80
C LEU A 104 12.38 -12.73 7.80
N SER A 105 11.22 -12.41 8.37
CA SER A 105 10.03 -13.28 8.45
C SER A 105 9.37 -13.49 7.08
N ASN A 106 10.10 -14.05 6.12
CA ASN A 106 9.55 -14.52 4.86
C ASN A 106 9.01 -15.93 5.09
N SER A 107 7.71 -16.12 4.83
CA SER A 107 7.18 -17.48 4.80
C SER A 107 7.74 -18.17 3.56
N THR A 108 8.56 -19.21 3.76
CA THR A 108 9.12 -20.05 2.69
C THR A 108 8.04 -20.97 2.12
N PHE A 109 6.87 -20.42 1.80
CA PHE A 109 5.80 -21.19 1.19
C PHE A 109 6.34 -21.65 -0.16
N LYS A 110 6.66 -22.95 -0.25
CA LYS A 110 7.06 -23.61 -1.50
C LYS A 110 6.15 -23.09 -2.59
N LEU A 111 6.74 -22.49 -3.62
CA LEU A 111 6.12 -21.87 -4.80
C LEU A 111 5.36 -22.90 -5.68
N THR A 112 4.76 -23.94 -5.08
CA THR A 112 4.12 -25.08 -5.74
C THR A 112 2.79 -24.70 -6.37
N ASN A 113 2.16 -23.64 -5.89
CA ASN A 113 1.02 -23.02 -6.55
C ASN A 113 1.53 -21.74 -7.22
N LYS A 114 1.26 -21.55 -8.51
CA LYS A 114 1.55 -20.34 -9.33
C LYS A 114 0.84 -19.06 -8.80
N LYS A 115 0.76 -18.86 -7.49
CA LYS A 115 0.15 -17.71 -6.82
C LYS A 115 1.17 -16.59 -6.70
N CYS A 116 0.69 -15.36 -6.74
CA CYS A 116 1.54 -14.19 -6.54
C CYS A 116 2.22 -14.22 -5.15
N PRO A 117 3.56 -14.17 -5.08
CA PRO A 117 4.30 -14.37 -3.84
C PRO A 117 4.21 -13.15 -2.90
N LYS A 118 3.82 -11.98 -3.44
CA LYS A 118 3.62 -10.73 -2.70
C LYS A 118 2.79 -10.87 -1.42
N LYS A 119 1.84 -11.83 -1.36
CA LYS A 119 1.01 -12.08 -0.17
C LYS A 119 1.71 -12.80 0.98
N TYR A 120 2.85 -13.45 0.71
CA TYR A 120 3.50 -14.40 1.60
C TYR A 120 4.86 -13.92 2.12
N MET A 121 5.28 -12.72 1.73
CA MET A 121 6.58 -12.14 2.08
C MET A 121 6.46 -11.08 3.17
N SER A 122 7.58 -10.75 3.82
CA SER A 122 7.64 -9.75 4.89
C SER A 122 7.26 -8.37 4.36
N PHE A 123 6.76 -7.51 5.25
CA PHE A 123 6.34 -6.16 4.88
C PHE A 123 7.50 -5.34 4.30
N LEU A 124 8.71 -5.49 4.86
CA LEU A 124 9.91 -4.84 4.31
C LEU A 124 10.22 -5.34 2.90
N SER A 125 10.17 -6.66 2.69
CA SER A 125 10.35 -7.29 1.37
C SER A 125 9.31 -6.81 0.34
N GLN A 126 8.09 -6.52 0.80
CA GLN A 126 7.04 -5.93 -0.03
C GLN A 126 7.36 -4.48 -0.43
N ILE A 127 7.96 -3.68 0.45
CA ILE A 127 8.39 -2.30 0.16
C ILE A 127 9.63 -2.28 -0.75
N THR A 128 10.59 -3.17 -0.53
CA THR A 128 11.82 -3.22 -1.32
C THR A 128 11.67 -4.00 -2.64
N PHE A 129 10.47 -4.50 -2.94
CA PHE A 129 10.17 -5.34 -4.11
C PHE A 129 11.03 -6.60 -4.21
N ASN A 130 11.59 -7.08 -3.10
CA ASN A 130 12.48 -8.25 -3.11
C ASN A 130 11.75 -9.53 -3.57
N TRP A 131 10.42 -9.56 -3.46
CA TRP A 131 9.57 -10.62 -4.01
C TRP A 131 9.67 -10.81 -5.53
N PHE A 132 10.07 -9.78 -6.27
CA PHE A 132 10.17 -9.80 -7.72
C PHE A 132 11.54 -10.30 -8.21
N ASN A 133 12.55 -10.33 -7.34
CA ASN A 133 13.93 -10.70 -7.68
C ASN A 133 14.06 -12.13 -8.23
N GLU A 134 13.24 -13.07 -7.74
CA GLU A 134 13.22 -14.44 -8.27
C GLU A 134 12.83 -14.49 -9.75
N LEU A 135 11.86 -13.67 -10.16
CA LEU A 135 11.39 -13.62 -11.54
C LEU A 135 12.39 -12.89 -12.44
N ILE A 136 13.02 -11.81 -11.94
CA ILE A 136 14.13 -11.13 -12.65
C ILE A 136 15.28 -12.11 -12.88
N SER A 137 15.71 -12.83 -11.83
CA SER A 137 16.82 -13.78 -11.95
C SER A 137 16.50 -14.91 -12.92
N LYS A 138 15.24 -15.37 -12.98
CA LYS A 138 14.80 -16.38 -13.94
C LYS A 138 14.81 -15.83 -15.37
N GLY A 139 14.33 -14.59 -15.57
CA GLY A 139 14.35 -13.91 -16.87
C GLY A 139 15.74 -13.54 -17.37
N TYR A 140 16.71 -13.35 -16.48
CA TYR A 140 18.11 -13.17 -16.84
C TYR A 140 18.73 -14.45 -17.41
N ARG A 141 18.35 -15.61 -16.89
CA ARG A 141 18.90 -16.91 -17.30
C ARG A 141 18.19 -17.48 -18.53
N ASN A 142 16.86 -17.35 -18.60
CA ASN A 142 16.03 -17.94 -19.65
C ASN A 142 14.95 -16.93 -20.12
N PRO A 143 14.56 -16.92 -21.41
CA PRO A 143 13.44 -16.12 -21.86
C PRO A 143 12.15 -16.52 -21.13
N LEU A 144 11.45 -15.55 -20.55
CA LEU A 144 10.24 -15.79 -19.77
C LEU A 144 9.08 -16.22 -20.66
N THR A 145 8.43 -17.32 -20.30
CA THR A 145 7.20 -17.79 -20.97
C THR A 145 5.96 -17.51 -20.12
N PHE A 146 4.77 -17.58 -20.72
CA PHE A 146 3.50 -17.42 -19.99
C PHE A 146 3.34 -18.40 -18.81
N ASN A 147 3.97 -19.57 -18.91
CA ASN A 147 3.92 -20.60 -17.88
C ASN A 147 4.70 -20.24 -16.61
N ASP A 148 5.70 -19.35 -16.73
CA ASP A 148 6.58 -18.93 -15.65
C ASP A 148 6.02 -17.77 -14.84
N MET A 149 4.98 -17.11 -15.36
CA MET A 149 4.33 -16.00 -14.69
C MET A 149 3.38 -16.47 -13.57
N TRP A 150 3.29 -15.66 -12.52
CA TRP A 150 2.31 -15.89 -11.46
C TRP A 150 0.90 -15.52 -11.94
N HIS A 151 -0.09 -16.26 -11.45
CA HIS A 151 -1.48 -15.89 -11.60
C HIS A 151 -1.77 -14.57 -10.88
N LEU A 152 -2.61 -13.77 -11.54
CA LEU A 152 -3.09 -12.51 -11.01
C LEU A 152 -3.84 -12.74 -9.70
N ASP A 153 -3.72 -11.80 -8.78
CA ASP A 153 -4.50 -11.83 -7.55
C ASP A 153 -5.99 -11.65 -7.85
N SER A 154 -6.87 -12.31 -7.09
CA SER A 154 -8.33 -12.22 -7.26
C SER A 154 -8.84 -10.77 -7.23
N HIS A 155 -8.25 -9.91 -6.40
CA HIS A 155 -8.60 -8.48 -6.36
C HIS A 155 -8.20 -7.70 -7.63
N ASN A 156 -7.22 -8.20 -8.39
CA ASN A 156 -6.76 -7.61 -9.65
C ASN A 156 -7.44 -8.21 -10.88
N THR A 157 -8.26 -9.24 -10.72
CA THR A 157 -8.98 -9.86 -11.84
C THR A 157 -10.07 -8.94 -12.39
N THR A 158 -10.26 -8.98 -13.70
CA THR A 158 -11.29 -8.18 -14.39
C THR A 158 -12.67 -8.46 -13.83
N ASP A 159 -13.02 -9.72 -13.53
CA ASP A 159 -14.33 -10.09 -12.97
C ASP A 159 -14.63 -9.38 -11.67
N TYR A 160 -13.66 -9.33 -10.75
CA TYR A 160 -13.85 -8.68 -9.46
C TYR A 160 -13.99 -7.16 -9.62
N ILE A 161 -13.11 -6.56 -10.41
CA ILE A 161 -13.09 -5.10 -10.61
C ILE A 161 -14.35 -4.66 -11.36
N TYR A 162 -14.76 -5.41 -12.38
CA TYR A 162 -15.98 -5.18 -13.15
C TYR A 162 -17.23 -5.28 -12.28
N LYS A 163 -17.35 -6.32 -11.44
CA LYS A 163 -18.46 -6.45 -10.48
C LYS A 163 -18.53 -5.27 -9.52
N LYS A 164 -17.38 -4.83 -8.99
CA LYS A 164 -17.30 -3.65 -8.12
C LYS A 164 -17.78 -2.39 -8.85
N PHE A 165 -17.32 -2.18 -10.08
CA PHE A 165 -17.75 -1.06 -10.92
C PHE A 165 -19.25 -1.12 -11.22
N ASN A 166 -19.76 -2.28 -11.64
CA ASN A 166 -21.16 -2.46 -12.04
C ASN A 166 -22.13 -2.20 -10.88
N ASN A 167 -21.78 -2.63 -9.66
CA ASN A 167 -22.59 -2.33 -8.47
C ASN A 167 -22.70 -0.82 -8.20
N ILE A 168 -21.61 -0.06 -8.41
CA ILE A 168 -21.61 1.41 -8.23
C ILE A 168 -22.36 2.07 -9.39
N TRP A 169 -22.18 1.56 -10.60
CA TRP A 169 -22.84 2.04 -11.80
C TRP A 169 -24.37 1.90 -11.71
N SER A 170 -24.87 0.72 -11.31
CA SER A 170 -26.31 0.47 -11.14
C SER A 170 -26.92 1.37 -10.07
N GLN A 171 -26.28 1.49 -8.91
CA GLN A 171 -26.75 2.40 -7.84
C GLN A 171 -26.84 3.86 -8.28
N LEU A 172 -25.97 4.32 -9.19
CA LEU A 172 -26.02 5.69 -9.71
C LEU A 172 -27.11 5.87 -10.75
N ILE A 173 -27.44 4.82 -11.51
CA ILE A 173 -28.58 4.81 -12.42
C ILE A 173 -29.88 4.86 -11.62
N ASP A 174 -30.05 3.97 -10.64
CA ASP A 174 -31.27 3.86 -9.84
C ASP A 174 -31.59 5.18 -9.11
N ARG A 175 -30.60 5.77 -8.44
CA ARG A 175 -30.78 7.09 -7.78
C ARG A 175 -31.15 8.21 -8.74
N LYS A 176 -30.65 8.16 -9.97
CA LYS A 176 -31.00 9.17 -10.98
C LYS A 176 -32.40 8.96 -11.53
N MET A 177 -32.81 7.71 -11.75
CA MET A 177 -34.17 7.35 -12.15
C MET A 177 -35.19 7.82 -11.11
N GLU A 178 -34.93 7.63 -9.82
CA GLU A 178 -35.79 8.09 -8.72
C GLU A 178 -35.91 9.62 -8.66
N SER A 179 -34.81 10.34 -8.91
CA SER A 179 -34.77 11.80 -8.82
C SER A 179 -35.47 12.54 -9.98
N GLN A 180 -35.74 11.85 -11.10
CA GLN A 180 -36.19 12.46 -12.35
C GLN A 180 -37.59 12.04 -12.83
N ASN A 181 -38.43 11.49 -11.96
CA ASN A 181 -39.86 11.30 -12.26
C ASN A 181 -40.61 12.59 -12.70
N ASN A 182 -39.97 13.77 -12.69
CA ASN A 182 -40.54 15.05 -13.11
C ASN A 182 -40.01 15.65 -14.44
N ASP A 183 -38.97 15.14 -15.10
CA ASP A 183 -38.44 15.75 -16.35
C ASP A 183 -38.00 14.71 -17.40
N GLN A 184 -38.54 14.80 -18.63
CA GLN A 184 -38.34 13.86 -19.75
C GLN A 184 -37.01 14.01 -20.53
N ASN A 185 -35.92 14.44 -19.89
CA ASN A 185 -34.65 14.61 -20.60
C ASN A 185 -33.82 13.32 -20.69
N ILE A 186 -33.22 13.08 -21.86
CA ILE A 186 -32.36 11.92 -22.16
C ILE A 186 -31.20 11.85 -21.17
N TYR A 187 -31.09 10.74 -20.45
CA TYR A 187 -30.10 10.51 -19.40
C TYR A 187 -28.69 10.31 -19.97
N TYR A 188 -27.81 11.29 -19.77
CA TYR A 188 -26.37 11.12 -20.01
C TYR A 188 -25.64 10.93 -18.66
N ILE A 189 -25.11 9.73 -18.43
CA ILE A 189 -24.20 9.49 -17.30
C ILE A 189 -22.77 9.56 -17.85
N LYS A 190 -22.05 10.62 -17.45
CA LYS A 190 -20.61 10.72 -17.71
C LYS A 190 -19.92 9.53 -17.02
N ILE A 191 -19.33 8.62 -17.80
CA ILE A 191 -18.66 7.40 -17.32
C ILE A 191 -17.55 7.69 -16.30
N LEU A 192 -16.92 8.86 -16.41
CA LEU A 192 -15.83 9.31 -15.54
C LEU A 192 -16.22 9.35 -14.05
N ILE A 193 -17.44 9.79 -13.72
CA ILE A 193 -17.89 9.95 -12.33
C ILE A 193 -17.96 8.59 -11.59
N PRO A 194 -18.64 7.55 -12.10
CA PRO A 194 -18.63 6.23 -11.49
C PRO A 194 -17.25 5.58 -11.42
N ILE A 195 -16.40 5.76 -12.43
CA ILE A 195 -15.01 5.27 -12.37
C ILE A 195 -14.27 5.94 -11.21
N LEU A 196 -14.34 7.28 -11.14
CA LEU A 196 -13.71 8.04 -10.06
C LEU A 196 -14.25 7.57 -8.70
N LYS A 197 -15.56 7.40 -8.56
CA LYS A 197 -16.20 6.91 -7.32
C LYS A 197 -15.86 5.46 -6.99
N CYS A 198 -15.50 4.62 -7.96
CA CYS A 198 -15.06 3.24 -7.71
C CYS A 198 -13.63 3.17 -7.14
N PHE A 199 -12.75 4.06 -7.62
CA PHE A 199 -11.33 4.04 -7.32
C PHE A 199 -10.85 5.19 -6.42
N TRP A 200 -11.74 6.08 -5.95
CA TRP A 200 -11.37 7.28 -5.19
C TRP A 200 -10.52 6.98 -3.95
N MET A 201 -10.86 5.95 -3.17
CA MET A 201 -10.08 5.55 -2.00
C MET A 201 -8.67 5.10 -2.37
N GLU A 202 -8.51 4.43 -3.52
CA GLU A 202 -7.20 4.01 -3.98
C GLU A 202 -6.39 5.23 -4.44
N LEU A 203 -7.00 6.15 -5.19
CA LEU A 203 -6.36 7.38 -5.63
C LEU A 203 -5.97 8.30 -4.47
N LEU A 204 -6.83 8.42 -3.44
CA LEU A 204 -6.55 9.23 -2.26
C LEU A 204 -5.33 8.68 -1.50
N THR A 205 -5.24 7.35 -1.33
CA THR A 205 -4.06 6.74 -0.70
C THR A 205 -2.77 7.00 -1.48
N VAL A 206 -2.83 6.96 -2.81
CA VAL A 206 -1.66 7.23 -3.67
C VAL A 206 -1.27 8.71 -3.64
N SER A 207 -2.24 9.60 -3.67
CA SER A 207 -2.02 11.05 -3.58
C SER A 207 -1.37 11.43 -2.23
N ALA A 208 -1.86 10.88 -1.12
CA ALA A 208 -1.28 11.12 0.20
C ALA A 208 0.20 10.72 0.28
N VAL A 209 0.59 9.58 -0.29
CA VAL A 209 1.99 9.15 -0.36
C VAL A 209 2.84 10.11 -1.19
N LYS A 210 2.31 10.59 -2.33
CA LYS A 210 3.03 11.54 -3.17
C LYS A 210 3.23 12.90 -2.48
N LEU A 211 2.21 13.39 -1.78
CA LEU A 211 2.32 14.64 -1.00
C LEU A 211 3.43 14.54 0.05
N ILE A 212 3.54 13.42 0.75
CA ILE A 212 4.61 13.19 1.73
C ILE A 212 5.98 13.22 1.04
N ALA A 213 6.13 12.56 -0.11
CA ALA A 213 7.37 12.58 -0.87
C ALA A 213 7.76 14.02 -1.28
N ILE A 214 6.78 14.81 -1.76
CA ILE A 214 6.98 16.22 -2.11
C ILE A 214 7.44 17.04 -0.88
N CYS A 215 6.82 16.83 0.29
CA CYS A 215 7.25 17.52 1.51
C CYS A 215 8.69 17.16 1.91
N LEU A 216 9.10 15.90 1.74
CA LEU A 216 10.47 15.45 2.01
C LEU A 216 11.48 16.03 0.99
N GLU A 217 11.09 16.17 -0.28
CA GLU A 217 11.92 16.78 -1.34
C GLU A 217 12.28 18.24 -1.00
N PHE A 218 11.35 18.99 -0.38
CA PHE A 218 11.62 20.35 0.08
C PHE A 218 12.62 20.46 1.24
N MET A 219 12.93 19.37 1.94
CA MET A 219 13.94 19.41 3.02
C MET A 219 15.35 19.67 2.48
N SER A 220 15.66 19.21 1.26
CA SER A 220 16.99 19.36 0.65
C SER A 220 17.41 20.83 0.44
N PRO A 221 16.62 21.69 -0.25
CA PRO A 221 16.99 23.10 -0.43
C PRO A 221 17.04 23.88 0.89
N ILE A 222 16.15 23.57 1.84
CA ILE A 222 16.14 24.21 3.17
C ILE A 222 17.41 23.86 3.95
N ALA A 223 17.83 22.59 3.92
CA ALA A 223 19.04 22.15 4.59
C ALA A 223 20.30 22.72 3.94
N LEU A 224 20.32 22.88 2.61
CA LEU A 224 21.43 23.48 1.87
C LEU A 224 21.62 24.97 2.25
N ASP A 225 20.55 25.75 2.34
CA ASP A 225 20.63 27.16 2.76
C ASP A 225 21.21 27.30 4.18
N ARG A 226 20.76 26.45 5.10
CA ARG A 226 21.32 26.40 6.47
C ARG A 226 22.77 25.99 6.49
N LEU A 227 23.18 25.05 5.64
CA LEU A 227 24.57 24.62 5.53
C LEU A 227 25.48 25.72 4.97
N ILE A 228 25.02 26.50 3.99
CA ILE A 228 25.76 27.68 3.49
C ILE A 228 25.92 28.73 4.60
N SER A 229 24.85 29.00 5.36
CA SER A 229 24.91 29.94 6.49
C SER A 229 25.88 29.49 7.61
N PHE A 230 26.03 28.17 7.80
CA PHE A 230 26.98 27.59 8.75
C PHE A 230 28.45 27.72 8.28
N MET A 231 28.70 27.66 6.97
CA MET A 231 30.05 27.81 6.40
C MET A 231 30.54 29.27 6.36
N SER A 232 29.67 30.23 6.67
CA SER A 232 30.06 31.64 6.70
C SER A 232 30.97 31.93 7.92
N PRO A 233 32.10 32.65 7.75
CA PRO A 233 33.14 32.79 8.77
C PRO A 233 32.73 33.60 10.01
N SER A 234 31.51 34.15 10.04
CA SER A 234 30.98 34.95 11.14
C SER A 234 30.47 34.13 12.33
N ASN A 235 30.22 32.83 12.15
CA ASN A 235 29.47 32.02 13.09
C ASN A 235 30.36 30.91 13.69
N ALA A 236 30.79 31.09 14.95
CA ALA A 236 31.46 30.05 15.74
C ALA A 236 30.46 28.99 16.22
N GLU A 237 29.83 28.28 15.29
CA GLU A 237 28.86 27.24 15.61
C GLU A 237 29.54 25.88 15.89
N PRO A 238 28.98 25.06 16.78
CA PRO A 238 29.55 23.77 17.10
C PRO A 238 29.42 22.78 15.94
N GLN A 239 30.46 21.96 15.74
CA GLN A 239 30.61 21.03 14.60
C GLN A 239 29.44 20.04 14.42
N TRP A 240 28.74 19.66 15.50
CA TRP A 240 27.61 18.72 15.42
C TRP A 240 26.44 19.27 14.60
N ARG A 241 26.29 20.59 14.50
CA ARG A 241 25.23 21.21 13.68
C ARG A 241 25.49 21.03 12.19
N GLY A 242 26.74 21.18 11.74
CA GLY A 242 27.13 20.88 10.37
C GLY A 242 26.83 19.44 9.99
N LEU A 243 27.19 18.48 10.87
CA LEU A 243 26.86 17.06 10.66
C LEU A 243 25.34 16.82 10.60
N PHE A 244 24.58 17.49 11.47
CA PHE A 244 23.12 17.40 11.47
C PHE A 244 22.53 17.89 10.13
N TYR A 245 22.93 19.05 9.61
CA TYR A 245 22.46 19.56 8.32
C TYR A 245 22.83 18.63 7.16
N ALA A 246 24.05 18.08 7.13
CA ALA A 246 24.45 17.10 6.13
C ALA A 246 23.60 15.82 6.19
N SER A 247 23.33 15.30 7.39
CA SER A 247 22.45 14.14 7.59
C SER A 247 21.00 14.43 7.16
N LEU A 248 20.53 15.66 7.38
CA LEU A 248 19.20 16.12 7.00
C LEU A 248 19.06 16.31 5.49
N MET A 249 20.15 16.51 4.75
CA MET A 249 20.12 16.44 3.28
C MET A 249 20.03 15.01 2.79
N PHE A 250 20.85 14.10 3.33
CA PHE A 250 20.99 12.74 2.80
C PHE A 250 19.83 11.81 3.18
N ILE A 251 19.40 11.80 4.45
CA ILE A 251 18.41 10.83 4.94
C ILE A 251 17.04 11.00 4.26
N PRO A 252 16.47 12.21 4.12
CA PRO A 252 15.21 12.40 3.41
C PRO A 252 15.27 11.95 1.96
N LEU A 253 16.39 12.13 1.25
CA LEU A 253 16.54 11.69 -0.15
C LEU A 253 16.37 10.17 -0.30
N LEU A 254 16.87 9.38 0.65
CA LEU A 254 16.66 7.93 0.65
C LEU A 254 15.17 7.59 0.80
N PHE A 255 14.46 8.27 1.70
CA PHE A 255 13.02 8.08 1.88
C PHE A 255 12.20 8.55 0.68
N VAL A 256 12.58 9.66 0.05
CA VAL A 256 11.96 10.16 -1.18
C VAL A 256 12.04 9.12 -2.29
N SER A 257 13.21 8.52 -2.52
CA SER A 257 13.39 7.46 -3.52
C SER A 257 12.45 6.27 -3.27
N LEU A 258 12.33 5.83 -2.01
CA LEU A 258 11.43 4.75 -1.62
C LEU A 258 9.96 5.11 -1.82
N PHE A 259 9.52 6.29 -1.39
CA PHE A 259 8.12 6.73 -1.54
C PHE A 259 7.74 6.94 -3.01
N ASN A 260 8.63 7.53 -3.81
CA ASN A 260 8.39 7.70 -5.25
C ASN A 260 8.28 6.34 -5.97
N SER A 261 9.14 5.38 -5.63
CA SER A 261 9.04 4.01 -6.17
C SER A 261 7.72 3.33 -5.83
N GLN A 262 7.25 3.48 -4.58
CA GLN A 262 5.96 2.95 -4.15
C GLN A 262 4.79 3.66 -4.82
N TYR A 263 4.85 4.98 -4.97
CA TYR A 263 3.86 5.76 -5.69
C TYR A 263 3.71 5.27 -7.13
N GLU A 264 4.81 5.17 -7.88
CA GLU A 264 4.81 4.73 -9.28
C GLU A 264 4.22 3.32 -9.43
N TYR A 265 4.59 2.40 -8.55
CA TYR A 265 4.01 1.06 -8.57
C TYR A 265 2.49 1.07 -8.32
N ARG A 266 2.01 1.85 -7.35
CA ARG A 266 0.58 1.87 -6.98
C ARG A 266 -0.27 2.61 -8.01
N ILE A 267 0.18 3.74 -8.54
CA ILE A 267 -0.58 4.50 -9.55
C ILE A 267 -0.71 3.69 -10.84
N ASN A 268 0.36 3.01 -11.28
CA ASN A 268 0.32 2.16 -12.47
C ASN A 268 -0.62 0.96 -12.30
N LEU A 269 -0.66 0.36 -11.10
CA LEU A 269 -1.63 -0.70 -10.80
C LEU A 269 -3.08 -0.19 -10.89
N VAL A 270 -3.38 0.99 -10.33
CA VAL A 270 -4.72 1.60 -10.42
C VAL A 270 -5.07 1.94 -11.87
N ALA A 271 -4.13 2.48 -12.64
CA ALA A 271 -4.32 2.76 -14.06
C ALA A 271 -4.65 1.49 -14.87
N MET A 272 -3.97 0.36 -14.59
CA MET A 272 -4.30 -0.93 -15.21
C MET A 272 -5.71 -1.39 -14.88
N ARG A 273 -6.15 -1.25 -13.62
CA ARG A 273 -7.52 -1.59 -13.20
C ARG A 273 -8.57 -0.74 -13.91
N ILE A 274 -8.32 0.57 -14.04
CA ILE A 274 -9.21 1.48 -14.77
C ILE A 274 -9.29 1.09 -16.26
N ARG A 275 -8.15 0.81 -16.90
CA ARG A 275 -8.12 0.33 -18.30
C ARG A 275 -8.90 -0.97 -18.47
N ALA A 276 -8.71 -1.95 -17.60
CA ALA A 276 -9.43 -3.21 -17.63
C ALA A 276 -10.95 -3.00 -17.50
N THR A 277 -11.39 -2.12 -16.59
CA THR A 277 -12.82 -1.79 -16.48
C THR A 277 -13.36 -1.15 -17.74
N LEU A 278 -12.67 -0.18 -18.32
CA LEU A 278 -13.10 0.49 -19.55
C LEU A 278 -13.27 -0.50 -20.69
N ILE A 279 -12.28 -1.36 -20.93
CA ILE A 279 -12.33 -2.38 -21.97
C ILE A 279 -13.51 -3.33 -21.73
N SER A 280 -13.68 -3.83 -20.50
CA SER A 280 -14.80 -4.74 -20.18
C SER A 280 -16.17 -4.08 -20.35
N THR A 281 -16.30 -2.78 -20.06
CA THR A 281 -17.55 -2.05 -20.25
C THR A 281 -17.87 -1.79 -21.72
N ILE A 282 -16.86 -1.52 -22.54
CA ILE A 282 -17.04 -1.34 -23.99
C ILE A 282 -17.43 -2.67 -24.62
N TYR A 283 -16.71 -3.74 -24.28
CA TYR A 283 -16.97 -5.08 -24.79
C TYR A 283 -18.41 -5.55 -24.52
N GLN A 284 -18.91 -5.39 -23.29
CA GLN A 284 -20.28 -5.77 -22.97
C GLN A 284 -21.33 -4.91 -23.70
N LYS A 285 -21.04 -3.63 -23.94
CA LYS A 285 -21.93 -2.80 -24.75
C LYS A 285 -21.98 -3.25 -26.19
N GLU A 286 -20.83 -3.58 -26.78
CA GLU A 286 -20.73 -4.09 -28.14
C GLU A 286 -21.49 -5.42 -28.29
N GLU A 287 -21.32 -6.33 -27.34
CA GLU A 287 -22.00 -7.63 -27.33
C GLU A 287 -23.54 -7.49 -27.18
N CYS A 288 -24.01 -6.55 -26.36
CA CYS A 288 -25.45 -6.25 -26.28
C CYS A 288 -26.00 -5.64 -27.57
N LEU A 289 -25.25 -4.73 -28.21
CA LEU A 289 -25.65 -4.09 -29.46
C LEU A 289 -25.76 -5.11 -30.60
N SER A 290 -24.77 -5.99 -30.74
CA SER A 290 -24.81 -7.05 -31.76
C SER A 290 -25.99 -7.99 -31.54
N GLY A 291 -26.25 -8.42 -30.31
CA GLY A 291 -27.39 -9.29 -29.99
C GLY A 291 -28.75 -8.64 -30.32
N ILE A 292 -28.91 -7.35 -30.07
CA ILE A 292 -30.14 -6.60 -30.43
C ILE A 292 -30.27 -6.48 -31.96
N THR A 293 -29.18 -6.23 -32.68
CA THR A 293 -29.24 -6.15 -34.14
C THR A 293 -29.60 -7.49 -34.78
N GLU A 294 -29.09 -8.60 -34.25
CA GLU A 294 -29.44 -9.94 -34.71
C GLU A 294 -30.90 -10.30 -34.40
N SER A 295 -31.40 -9.96 -33.21
CA SER A 295 -32.79 -10.22 -32.84
C SER A 295 -33.78 -9.40 -33.67
N LEU A 296 -33.47 -8.12 -33.95
CA LEU A 296 -34.27 -7.27 -34.83
C LEU A 296 -34.26 -7.77 -36.27
N ARG A 297 -33.12 -8.26 -36.76
CA ARG A 297 -33.01 -8.88 -38.09
C ARG A 297 -33.84 -10.16 -38.18
N ALA A 298 -33.83 -10.98 -37.14
CA ALA A 298 -34.65 -12.19 -37.06
C ALA A 298 -36.16 -11.87 -37.04
N LEU A 299 -36.58 -10.82 -36.31
CA LEU A 299 -37.96 -10.34 -36.31
C LEU A 299 -38.40 -9.79 -37.66
N TYR A 300 -37.56 -8.98 -38.30
CA TYR A 300 -37.83 -8.43 -39.63
C TYR A 300 -38.05 -9.54 -40.67
N ASN A 301 -37.16 -10.53 -40.71
CA ASN A 301 -37.32 -11.67 -41.63
C ASN A 301 -38.60 -12.46 -41.35
N ARG A 302 -39.01 -12.59 -40.08
CA ARG A 302 -40.24 -13.31 -39.71
C ARG A 302 -41.53 -12.56 -40.09
N ILE A 303 -41.49 -11.23 -40.22
CA ILE A 303 -42.64 -10.40 -40.58
C ILE A 303 -42.81 -10.28 -42.10
N TRP A 304 -41.70 -10.29 -42.85
CA TRP A 304 -41.73 -10.03 -44.31
C TRP A 304 -41.64 -11.28 -45.19
N TYR A 305 -41.18 -12.42 -44.66
CA TYR A 305 -41.02 -13.67 -45.42
C TYR A 305 -41.96 -14.81 -44.97
N ASN A 306 -42.98 -14.50 -44.17
CA ASN A 306 -44.05 -15.41 -43.76
C ASN A 306 -45.40 -14.76 -44.05
#